data_AF-A0A0W8DRQ7-F1
#
_entry.id   AF-A0A0W8DRQ7-F1
#
_cell.length_a   1.000
_cell.length_b   1.000
_cell.length_c   1.000
_cell.angle_alpha   90.00
_cell.angle_beta   90.00
_cell.angle_gamma   90.00
#
_symmetry.space_group_name_H-M   'P 1'
#
loop_
_entity.id
_entity.type
_entity.pdbx_description
1 polymer ?
#
loop_
_entity_poly.entity_id
_entity_poly.type
_entity_poly.pdbx_seq_one_letter_code
_entity_poly.pdbx_strand_id
1 'polypeptide(L)'
;MIELQVPRVLLGLFAHDNLDIRLAVLSLLAEVTDVDDAAMSLEPARMLTKHLVDEKLLPLLVTNLYQLAAAVDNAEDTQAEEETTGIYNSLQILENMADLEPQVCVQVAETSILPFLLKQVSAGRKFSENKLYASEILSILLQSGAEPREKFVSWMGKDPPSEMKNKEKKEKVDLMDDLLQALAPYRKKDPGSEEEEELVGNLKASKVSEKAKEEENAASLVASMCAWVRENAPADGYDRLHAKFVENDMEKVDRLVDLFAKYHERVERSGLDEEEEDEDEDSRYLRRLDAGLFVLERIAFVVAHLCRFSKKLRAYVMVKFHERSIDNDSLVSVLQEQLDLLVADDEVKKEG
;
A
#
# COMPACT_ATOMS: atom_id res chain seq x y z
N MET A 1 -12.02 -25.45 22.95
CA MET A 1 -11.03 -24.51 23.51
C MET A 1 -11.67 -23.26 24.12
N ILE A 2 -12.63 -22.62 23.44
CA ILE A 2 -13.26 -21.36 23.90
C ILE A 2 -14.10 -21.55 25.17
N GLU A 3 -14.90 -22.63 25.26
CA GLU A 3 -15.70 -22.97 26.46
C GLU A 3 -14.86 -23.23 27.72
N LEU A 4 -13.55 -23.51 27.56
CA LEU A 4 -12.62 -23.85 28.63
C LEU A 4 -11.74 -22.66 29.08
N GLN A 5 -12.02 -21.43 28.62
CA GLN A 5 -11.21 -20.23 28.91
C GLN A 5 -9.72 -20.34 28.56
N VAL A 6 -9.36 -21.24 27.64
CA VAL A 6 -7.96 -21.48 27.22
C VAL A 6 -7.27 -20.18 26.75
N PRO A 7 -7.90 -19.30 25.94
CA PRO A 7 -7.27 -18.04 25.53
C PRO A 7 -6.84 -17.17 26.72
N ARG A 8 -7.64 -17.09 27.78
CA ARG A 8 -7.31 -16.32 28.99
C ARG A 8 -6.12 -16.90 29.75
N VAL A 9 -6.03 -18.23 29.84
CA VAL A 9 -4.90 -18.90 30.48
C VAL A 9 -3.62 -18.65 29.69
N LEU A 10 -3.67 -18.76 28.36
CA LEU A 10 -2.54 -18.46 27.49
C LEU A 10 -2.07 -17.01 27.65
N LEU A 11 -3.00 -16.04 27.65
CA LEU A 11 -2.65 -14.64 27.86
C LEU A 11 -2.09 -14.36 29.27
N GLY A 12 -2.59 -15.06 30.29
CA GLY A 12 -2.02 -15.02 31.64
C GLY A 12 -0.58 -15.54 31.70
N LEU A 13 -0.28 -16.61 30.97
CA LEU A 13 1.09 -17.13 30.82
C LEU A 13 1.97 -16.22 29.95
N PHE A 14 1.39 -15.56 28.95
CA PHE A 14 2.11 -14.61 28.11
C PHE A 14 2.50 -13.33 28.87
N ALA A 15 1.77 -12.97 29.91
CA ALA A 15 2.11 -11.87 30.82
C ALA A 15 3.05 -12.30 31.97
N HIS A 16 3.58 -13.51 31.96
CA HIS A 16 4.41 -14.04 33.03
C HIS A 16 5.83 -13.44 33.04
N ASP A 17 6.41 -13.26 34.23
CA ASP A 17 7.74 -12.64 34.39
C ASP A 17 8.88 -13.46 33.75
N ASN A 18 8.71 -14.78 33.68
CA ASN A 18 9.67 -15.69 33.03
C ASN A 18 9.57 -15.61 31.50
N LEU A 19 10.66 -15.18 30.86
CA LEU A 19 10.79 -15.06 29.41
C LEU A 19 10.55 -16.38 28.68
N ASP A 20 11.06 -17.50 29.19
CA ASP A 20 10.93 -18.82 28.54
C ASP A 20 9.45 -19.22 28.39
N ILE A 21 8.64 -18.92 29.42
CA ILE A 21 7.20 -19.20 29.40
C ILE A 21 6.52 -18.32 28.35
N ARG A 22 6.92 -17.04 28.25
CA ARG A 22 6.37 -16.13 27.25
C ARG A 22 6.73 -16.56 25.83
N LEU A 23 7.98 -16.97 25.60
CA LEU A 23 8.45 -17.46 24.30
C LEU A 23 7.73 -18.77 23.90
N ALA A 24 7.52 -19.69 24.84
CA ALA A 24 6.75 -20.91 24.59
C ALA A 24 5.30 -20.60 24.21
N VAL A 25 4.66 -19.63 24.88
CA VAL A 25 3.30 -19.19 24.52
C VAL A 25 3.28 -18.50 23.16
N LEU A 26 4.27 -17.67 22.83
CA LEU A 26 4.39 -17.06 21.50
C LEU A 26 4.51 -18.08 20.39
N SER A 27 5.39 -19.07 20.56
CA SER A 27 5.57 -20.15 19.59
C SER A 27 4.27 -20.91 19.38
N LEU A 28 3.55 -21.23 20.46
CA LEU A 28 2.26 -21.90 20.37
C LEU A 28 1.21 -21.01 19.69
N LEU A 29 1.17 -19.72 20.00
CA LEU A 29 0.23 -18.77 19.37
C LEU A 29 0.50 -18.62 17.87
N ALA A 30 1.76 -18.61 17.45
CA ALA A 30 2.13 -18.60 16.03
C ALA A 30 1.59 -19.85 15.33
N GLU A 31 1.85 -21.04 15.89
CA GLU A 31 1.40 -22.33 15.32
C GLU A 31 -0.14 -22.43 15.24
N VAL A 32 -0.88 -22.06 16.29
CA VAL A 32 -2.35 -22.19 16.30
C VAL A 32 -3.06 -21.10 15.47
N THR A 33 -2.34 -20.06 15.07
CA THR A 33 -2.87 -19.02 14.16
C THR A 33 -2.43 -19.25 12.73
N ASP A 34 -1.54 -20.20 12.46
CA ASP A 34 -1.03 -20.48 11.12
C ASP A 34 -2.16 -20.86 10.15
N VAL A 35 -2.18 -20.20 9.00
CA VAL A 35 -3.15 -20.39 7.94
C VAL A 35 -2.81 -21.59 7.05
N ASP A 36 -1.53 -21.96 6.97
CA ASP A 36 -1.04 -23.04 6.11
C ASP A 36 -1.27 -24.43 6.73
N ASP A 37 -1.27 -24.52 8.06
CA ASP A 37 -1.47 -25.78 8.80
C ASP A 37 -2.95 -26.18 8.98
N ALA A 38 -3.88 -25.40 8.43
CA ALA A 38 -5.31 -25.65 8.56
C ALA A 38 -5.79 -26.82 7.69
N ALA A 39 -5.81 -28.03 8.26
CA ALA A 39 -6.11 -29.28 7.56
C ALA A 39 -7.43 -29.34 6.78
N MET A 40 -8.48 -28.58 7.17
CA MET A 40 -9.80 -28.60 6.51
C MET A 40 -10.60 -27.29 6.56
N SER A 41 -10.33 -26.41 7.53
CA SER A 41 -11.08 -25.15 7.69
C SER A 41 -10.30 -24.16 8.54
N LEU A 42 -10.30 -22.89 8.13
CA LEU A 42 -9.74 -21.77 8.88
C LEU A 42 -10.67 -21.26 9.98
N GLU A 43 -11.93 -21.69 10.02
CA GLU A 43 -12.94 -21.16 10.94
C GLU A 43 -12.55 -21.28 12.43
N PRO A 44 -11.95 -22.39 12.91
CA PRO A 44 -11.47 -22.49 14.28
C PRO A 44 -10.37 -21.46 14.61
N ALA A 45 -9.44 -21.22 13.67
CA ALA A 45 -8.36 -20.24 13.83
C ALA A 45 -8.89 -18.81 13.80
N ARG A 46 -9.88 -18.51 12.94
CA ARG A 46 -10.58 -17.22 12.92
C ARG A 46 -11.32 -16.93 14.22
N MET A 47 -12.06 -17.91 14.73
CA MET A 47 -12.77 -17.81 16.02
C MET A 47 -11.81 -17.60 17.19
N LEU A 48 -10.68 -18.33 17.21
CA LEU A 48 -9.64 -18.14 18.21
C LEU A 48 -9.02 -16.75 18.13
N THR A 49 -8.70 -16.28 16.93
CA THR A 49 -8.14 -14.95 16.66
C THR A 49 -9.04 -13.84 17.20
N LYS A 50 -10.35 -13.89 16.88
CA LYS A 50 -11.32 -12.91 17.39
C LYS A 50 -11.33 -12.87 18.92
N HIS A 51 -11.37 -14.03 19.56
CA HIS A 51 -11.33 -14.10 21.02
C HIS A 51 -10.02 -13.58 21.63
N LEU A 52 -8.87 -13.87 21.03
CA LEU A 52 -7.58 -13.37 21.49
C LEU A 52 -7.48 -11.84 21.39
N VAL A 53 -8.01 -11.28 20.30
CA VAL A 53 -8.07 -9.82 20.09
C VAL A 53 -9.00 -9.17 21.14
N ASP A 54 -10.18 -9.74 21.40
CA ASP A 54 -11.12 -9.26 22.41
C ASP A 54 -10.50 -9.25 23.82
N GLU A 55 -9.71 -10.28 24.15
CA GLU A 55 -8.99 -10.42 25.42
C GLU A 55 -7.67 -9.62 25.48
N LYS A 56 -7.45 -8.68 24.55
CA LYS A 56 -6.32 -7.73 24.52
C LYS A 56 -4.95 -8.37 24.27
N LEU A 57 -4.88 -9.37 23.38
CA LEU A 57 -3.60 -9.90 22.90
C LEU A 57 -2.75 -8.80 22.24
N LEU A 58 -3.31 -7.98 21.35
CA LEU A 58 -2.51 -7.07 20.50
C LEU A 58 -1.63 -6.09 21.31
N PRO A 59 -2.14 -5.34 22.32
CA PRO A 59 -1.29 -4.48 23.13
C PRO A 59 -0.21 -5.24 23.91
N LEU A 60 -0.52 -6.45 24.37
CA LEU A 60 0.42 -7.30 25.09
C LEU A 60 1.54 -7.80 24.17
N LEU A 61 1.19 -8.20 22.95
CA LEU A 61 2.13 -8.62 21.91
C LEU A 61 3.10 -7.50 21.54
N VAL A 62 2.58 -6.28 21.34
CA VAL A 62 3.39 -5.09 21.03
C VAL A 62 4.31 -4.73 22.19
N THR A 63 3.80 -4.76 23.42
CA THR A 63 4.64 -4.52 24.61
C THR A 63 5.78 -5.52 24.70
N ASN A 64 5.50 -6.80 24.42
CA ASN A 64 6.50 -7.86 24.44
C ASN A 64 7.52 -7.69 23.30
N LEU A 65 7.09 -7.33 22.09
CA LEU A 65 7.97 -7.00 20.95
C LEU A 65 8.99 -5.92 21.32
N TYR A 66 8.56 -4.85 21.99
CA TYR A 66 9.47 -3.81 22.47
C TYR A 66 10.50 -4.33 23.46
N GLN A 67 10.09 -5.19 24.40
CA GLN A 67 10.98 -5.77 25.39
C GLN A 67 12.00 -6.72 24.75
N LEU A 68 11.57 -7.60 23.83
CA LEU A 68 12.44 -8.50 23.10
C LEU A 68 13.44 -7.72 22.25
N ALA A 69 13.00 -6.71 21.49
CA ALA A 69 13.89 -5.89 20.69
C ALA A 69 14.91 -5.12 21.54
N ALA A 70 14.51 -4.62 22.71
CA ALA A 70 15.43 -3.99 23.64
C ALA A 70 16.43 -4.99 24.24
N ALA A 71 16.02 -6.24 24.49
CA ALA A 71 16.93 -7.30 24.94
C ALA A 71 17.96 -7.64 23.87
N VAL A 72 17.53 -7.85 22.62
CA VAL A 72 18.43 -8.11 21.47
C VAL A 72 19.41 -6.96 21.24
N ASP A 73 18.96 -5.70 21.35
CA ASP A 73 19.84 -4.52 21.19
C ASP A 73 20.94 -4.45 22.29
N ASN A 74 20.75 -5.11 23.44
CA ASN A 74 21.65 -5.06 24.61
C ASN A 74 22.41 -6.37 24.90
N ALA A 75 22.05 -7.49 24.25
CA ALA A 75 22.59 -8.82 24.55
C ALA A 75 23.92 -9.12 23.81
N GLU A 76 24.73 -10.01 24.39
CA GLU A 76 25.84 -10.68 23.70
C GLU A 76 25.30 -11.88 22.89
N ASP A 77 25.92 -12.19 21.75
CA ASP A 77 25.33 -12.94 20.61
C ASP A 77 24.49 -14.20 20.95
N THR A 78 24.86 -15.03 21.93
CA THR A 78 24.15 -16.28 22.24
C THR A 78 22.85 -16.13 23.02
N GLN A 79 22.65 -14.99 23.70
CA GLN A 79 21.44 -14.67 24.45
C GLN A 79 20.47 -13.81 23.62
N ALA A 80 20.72 -13.68 22.33
CA ALA A 80 19.88 -12.92 21.41
C ALA A 80 19.06 -13.83 20.48
N GLU A 81 19.43 -15.11 20.34
CA GLU A 81 18.79 -16.03 19.40
C GLU A 81 17.33 -16.31 19.77
N GLU A 82 17.06 -16.66 21.03
CA GLU A 82 15.70 -16.96 21.49
C GLU A 82 14.77 -15.75 21.41
N GLU A 83 15.26 -14.56 21.76
CA GLU A 83 14.53 -13.29 21.64
C GLU A 83 14.33 -12.90 20.18
N THR A 84 15.31 -13.18 19.30
CA THR A 84 15.20 -12.98 17.85
C THR A 84 14.09 -13.85 17.29
N THR A 85 14.02 -15.13 17.67
CA THR A 85 12.92 -16.03 17.33
C THR A 85 11.60 -15.56 17.94
N GLY A 86 11.61 -15.03 19.16
CA GLY A 86 10.43 -14.45 19.79
C GLY A 86 9.86 -13.25 19.03
N ILE A 87 10.72 -12.39 18.47
CA ILE A 87 10.31 -11.28 17.59
C ILE A 87 9.69 -11.85 16.32
N TYR A 88 10.35 -12.84 15.69
CA TYR A 88 9.85 -13.50 14.48
C TYR A 88 8.44 -14.07 14.69
N ASN A 89 8.25 -14.89 15.73
CA ASN A 89 6.95 -15.47 16.08
C ASN A 89 5.89 -14.40 16.38
N SER A 90 6.30 -13.27 16.96
CA SER A 90 5.36 -12.17 17.21
C SER A 90 4.92 -11.48 15.91
N LEU A 91 5.80 -11.35 14.92
CA LEU A 91 5.47 -10.83 13.59
C LEU A 91 4.60 -11.84 12.81
N GLN A 92 4.89 -13.14 12.91
CA GLN A 92 4.07 -14.22 12.35
C GLN A 92 2.64 -14.19 12.86
N ILE A 93 2.44 -14.02 14.16
CA ILE A 93 1.09 -13.89 14.73
C ILE A 93 0.36 -12.69 14.10
N LEU A 94 1.05 -11.55 13.87
CA LEU A 94 0.42 -10.38 13.26
C LEU A 94 0.04 -10.61 11.80
N GLU A 95 0.89 -11.29 11.02
CA GLU A 95 0.60 -11.68 9.63
C GLU A 95 -0.60 -12.63 9.58
N ASN A 96 -0.52 -13.74 10.32
CA ASN A 96 -1.57 -14.75 10.41
C ASN A 96 -2.93 -14.12 10.78
N MET A 97 -2.93 -13.19 11.75
CA MET A 97 -4.15 -12.50 12.15
C MET A 97 -4.68 -11.54 11.07
N ALA A 98 -3.80 -10.89 10.31
CA ALA A 98 -4.19 -10.04 9.18
C ALA A 98 -4.85 -10.87 8.07
N ASP A 99 -4.33 -12.07 7.80
CA ASP A 99 -4.89 -12.98 6.79
C ASP A 99 -6.22 -13.60 7.24
N LEU A 100 -6.31 -14.05 8.50
CA LEU A 100 -7.53 -14.65 9.06
C LEU A 100 -8.67 -13.64 9.22
N GLU A 101 -8.37 -12.40 9.59
CA GLU A 101 -9.36 -11.35 9.83
C GLU A 101 -8.80 -9.97 9.48
N PRO A 102 -8.95 -9.49 8.23
CA PRO A 102 -8.37 -8.24 7.76
C PRO A 102 -8.73 -6.99 8.59
N GLN A 103 -9.89 -7.01 9.27
CA GLN A 103 -10.31 -5.92 10.17
C GLN A 103 -9.39 -5.76 11.39
N VAL A 104 -8.64 -6.81 11.77
CA VAL A 104 -7.66 -6.76 12.87
C VAL A 104 -6.54 -5.78 12.56
N CYS A 105 -6.19 -5.55 11.28
CA CYS A 105 -5.18 -4.56 10.88
C CYS A 105 -5.47 -3.16 11.41
N VAL A 106 -6.75 -2.76 11.48
CA VAL A 106 -7.16 -1.48 12.06
C VAL A 106 -6.81 -1.45 13.54
N GLN A 107 -7.15 -2.49 14.30
CA GLN A 107 -6.88 -2.59 15.73
C GLN A 107 -5.39 -2.69 16.04
N VAL A 108 -4.63 -3.41 15.20
CA VAL A 108 -3.16 -3.48 15.27
C VAL A 108 -2.57 -2.09 15.09
N ALA A 109 -3.02 -1.31 14.10
CA ALA A 109 -2.56 0.05 13.85
C ALA A 109 -2.91 1.06 14.96
N GLU A 110 -3.88 0.77 15.84
CA GLU A 110 -4.18 1.59 17.01
C GLU A 110 -3.18 1.43 18.15
N THR A 111 -2.39 0.36 18.14
CA THR A 111 -1.30 0.14 19.10
C THR A 111 -0.05 0.97 18.74
N SER A 112 1.02 0.83 19.54
CA SER A 112 2.33 1.40 19.23
C SER A 112 3.18 0.57 18.24
N ILE A 113 2.58 -0.37 17.50
CA ILE A 113 3.30 -1.22 16.54
C ILE A 113 3.93 -0.43 15.37
N LEU A 114 3.27 0.62 14.86
CA LEU A 114 3.76 1.36 13.69
C LEU A 114 5.13 2.02 13.98
N PRO A 115 5.32 2.77 15.10
CA PRO A 115 6.65 3.21 15.52
C PRO A 115 7.64 2.06 15.71
N PHE A 116 7.21 0.92 16.29
CA PHE A 116 8.08 -0.24 16.47
C PHE A 116 8.65 -0.74 15.14
N LEU A 117 7.78 -0.99 14.15
CA LEU A 117 8.17 -1.49 12.83
C LEU A 117 9.13 -0.50 12.14
N LEU A 118 8.86 0.81 12.22
CA LEU A 118 9.72 1.84 11.64
C LEU A 118 11.11 1.87 12.27
N LYS A 119 11.19 1.69 13.59
CA LYS A 119 12.49 1.53 14.27
C LYS A 119 13.24 0.30 13.76
N GLN A 120 12.55 -0.82 13.53
CA GLN A 120 13.19 -2.06 13.02
C GLN A 120 13.73 -1.90 11.60
N VAL A 121 13.01 -1.20 10.72
CA VAL A 121 13.44 -1.01 9.31
C VAL A 121 14.42 0.15 9.11
N SER A 122 14.74 0.90 10.17
CA SER A 122 15.65 2.05 10.09
C SER A 122 17.00 1.73 9.44
N ALA A 123 17.53 2.68 8.66
CA ALA A 123 18.77 2.52 7.90
C ALA A 123 20.00 2.21 8.77
N GLY A 124 19.98 2.61 10.05
CA GLY A 124 21.09 2.36 10.99
C GLY A 124 21.17 0.92 11.50
N ARG A 125 20.11 0.11 11.36
CA ARG A 125 20.10 -1.29 11.78
C ARG A 125 20.68 -2.20 10.70
N LYS A 126 21.52 -3.15 11.12
CA LYS A 126 22.03 -4.22 10.24
C LYS A 126 20.86 -4.99 9.63
N PHE A 127 21.03 -5.48 8.41
CA PHE A 127 20.05 -6.34 7.77
C PHE A 127 19.88 -7.65 8.55
N SER A 128 18.64 -8.10 8.68
CA SER A 128 18.26 -9.36 9.32
C SER A 128 16.89 -9.81 8.79
N GLU A 129 16.55 -11.08 8.97
CA GLU A 129 15.22 -11.63 8.60
C GLU A 129 14.10 -10.87 9.32
N ASN A 130 14.25 -10.59 10.62
CA ASN A 130 13.28 -9.77 11.36
C ASN A 130 13.13 -8.35 10.82
N LYS A 131 14.19 -7.76 10.23
CA LYS A 131 14.11 -6.44 9.59
C LYS A 131 13.35 -6.51 8.28
N LEU A 132 13.57 -7.54 7.47
CA LEU A 132 12.78 -7.81 6.27
C LEU A 132 11.31 -8.05 6.64
N TYR A 133 11.06 -8.92 7.60
CA TYR A 133 9.71 -9.28 8.01
C TYR A 133 8.94 -8.09 8.60
N ALA A 134 9.62 -7.24 9.39
CA ALA A 134 9.02 -6.00 9.87
C ALA A 134 8.59 -5.06 8.73
N SER A 135 9.31 -5.05 7.59
CA SER A 135 8.91 -4.29 6.41
C SER A 135 7.66 -4.86 5.74
N GLU A 136 7.50 -6.19 5.76
CA GLU A 136 6.32 -6.88 5.23
C GLU A 136 5.09 -6.60 6.07
N ILE A 137 5.18 -6.75 7.40
CA ILE A 137 4.07 -6.42 8.30
C ILE A 137 3.66 -4.95 8.14
N LEU A 138 4.63 -4.02 8.03
CA LEU A 138 4.34 -2.61 7.76
C LEU A 138 3.58 -2.44 6.44
N SER A 139 4.02 -3.13 5.40
CA SER A 139 3.40 -3.12 4.08
C SER A 139 1.96 -3.66 4.12
N ILE A 140 1.74 -4.80 4.79
CA ILE A 140 0.42 -5.41 5.00
C ILE A 140 -0.52 -4.43 5.69
N LEU A 141 -0.09 -3.82 6.80
CA LEU A 141 -0.90 -2.86 7.54
C LEU A 141 -1.30 -1.65 6.69
N LEU A 142 -0.36 -1.06 5.94
CA LEU A 142 -0.63 0.13 5.12
C LEU A 142 -1.49 -0.18 3.87
N GLN A 143 -1.43 -1.42 3.37
CA GLN A 143 -2.25 -1.87 2.24
C GLN A 143 -3.67 -2.28 2.66
N SER A 144 -3.85 -2.73 3.91
CA SER A 144 -5.14 -3.26 4.40
C SER A 144 -6.33 -2.29 4.38
N GLY A 145 -6.10 -0.98 4.45
CA GLY A 145 -7.19 0.00 4.49
C GLY A 145 -6.74 1.45 4.65
N ALA A 146 -7.69 2.38 4.61
CA ALA A 146 -7.41 3.80 4.81
C ALA A 146 -7.08 4.11 6.27
N GLU A 147 -7.74 3.43 7.21
CA GLU A 147 -7.65 3.67 8.64
C GLU A 147 -6.23 3.44 9.17
N PRO A 148 -5.53 2.33 8.87
CA PRO A 148 -4.12 2.18 9.25
C PRO A 148 -3.20 3.27 8.68
N ARG A 149 -3.45 3.73 7.44
CA ARG A 149 -2.68 4.84 6.83
C ARG A 149 -2.93 6.17 7.53
N GLU A 150 -4.19 6.46 7.89
CA GLU A 150 -4.52 7.64 8.67
C GLU A 150 -3.86 7.60 10.05
N LYS A 151 -3.89 6.44 10.73
CA LYS A 151 -3.19 6.26 12.01
C LYS A 151 -1.69 6.46 11.84
N PHE A 152 -1.08 5.92 10.78
CA PHE A 152 0.32 6.11 10.44
C PHE A 152 0.70 7.60 10.32
N VAL A 153 -0.03 8.36 9.51
CA VAL A 153 0.21 9.80 9.33
C VAL A 153 -0.08 10.59 10.61
N SER A 154 -1.07 10.16 11.41
CA SER A 154 -1.43 10.81 12.66
C SER A 154 -0.31 10.81 13.70
N TRP A 155 0.74 9.99 13.54
CA TRP A 155 1.90 10.01 14.43
C TRP A 155 2.78 11.24 14.28
N MET A 156 2.64 11.99 13.19
CA MET A 156 3.38 13.23 12.95
C MET A 156 3.22 14.21 14.14
N GLY A 157 4.34 14.55 14.77
CA GLY A 157 4.36 15.50 15.89
C GLY A 157 3.93 14.92 17.25
N LYS A 158 3.64 13.62 17.35
CA LYS A 158 3.31 12.94 18.62
C LYS A 158 4.55 12.65 19.44
N ASP A 159 4.36 12.51 20.75
CA ASP A 159 5.42 12.01 21.62
C ASP A 159 5.68 10.51 21.37
N PRO A 160 6.92 10.03 21.54
CA PRO A 160 7.23 8.62 21.44
C PRO A 160 6.36 7.77 22.39
N PRO A 161 5.98 6.54 21.97
CA PRO A 161 5.20 5.66 22.81
C PRO A 161 5.95 5.30 24.10
N SER A 162 5.21 4.88 25.13
CA SER A 162 5.75 4.57 26.46
C SER A 162 6.92 3.60 26.42
N GLU A 163 6.85 2.63 25.52
CA GLU A 163 7.81 1.55 25.35
C GLU A 163 9.12 2.03 24.70
N MET A 164 9.10 3.16 23.99
CA MET A 164 10.26 3.74 23.29
C MET A 164 11.02 4.80 24.08
N LYS A 165 10.64 5.08 25.34
CA LYS A 165 11.22 6.18 26.14
C LYS A 165 12.69 5.94 26.48
N ASN A 166 13.59 6.20 25.52
CA ASN A 166 15.01 6.42 25.78
C ASN A 166 15.19 7.82 26.39
N LYS A 167 16.03 7.90 27.42
CA LYS A 167 16.15 9.08 28.32
C LYS A 167 16.75 10.34 27.68
N GLU A 168 17.27 10.30 26.46
CA GLU A 168 18.25 11.31 26.03
C GLU A 168 17.78 12.29 24.94
N LYS A 169 16.78 12.00 24.11
CA LYS A 169 16.20 12.99 23.18
C LYS A 169 14.72 12.71 22.90
N LYS A 170 13.84 13.62 23.33
CA LYS A 170 12.42 13.64 22.95
C LYS A 170 12.28 14.34 21.61
N GLU A 171 12.74 13.70 20.54
CA GLU A 171 12.29 14.10 19.21
C GLU A 171 10.85 13.61 19.02
N LYS A 172 10.04 14.45 18.40
CA LYS A 172 8.66 14.08 18.05
C LYS A 172 8.71 12.98 17.00
N VAL A 173 7.76 12.06 17.05
CA VAL A 173 7.66 10.99 16.05
C VAL A 173 7.17 11.57 14.73
N ASP A 174 7.80 11.18 13.63
CA ASP A 174 7.33 11.42 12.27
C ASP A 174 7.60 10.17 11.44
N LEU A 175 6.62 9.26 11.41
CA LEU A 175 6.77 7.97 10.74
C LEU A 175 6.95 8.11 9.23
N MET A 176 6.48 9.21 8.63
CA MET A 176 6.69 9.47 7.20
C MET A 176 8.14 9.84 6.92
N ASP A 177 8.73 10.72 7.75
CA ASP A 177 10.15 11.04 7.64
C ASP A 177 11.02 9.80 7.96
N ASP A 178 10.67 9.02 8.97
CA ASP A 178 11.36 7.76 9.31
C ASP A 178 11.35 6.77 8.12
N LEU A 179 10.22 6.64 7.42
CA LEU A 179 10.10 5.81 6.21
C LEU A 179 11.00 6.32 5.08
N LEU A 180 10.99 7.63 4.83
CA LEU A 180 11.84 8.26 3.81
C LEU A 180 13.33 8.12 4.14
N GLN A 181 13.69 8.24 5.43
CA GLN A 181 15.05 8.02 5.90
C GLN A 181 15.47 6.55 5.75
N ALA A 182 14.57 5.59 5.95
CA ALA A 182 14.83 4.18 5.69
C ALA A 182 15.11 3.90 4.20
N LEU A 183 14.42 4.61 3.29
CA LEU A 183 14.63 4.51 1.84
C LEU A 183 15.81 5.33 1.31
N ALA A 184 16.27 6.35 2.04
CA ALA A 184 17.30 7.29 1.59
C ALA A 184 18.63 6.65 1.14
N PRO A 185 19.14 5.56 1.76
CA PRO A 185 20.35 4.87 1.29
C PRO A 185 20.24 4.35 -0.15
N TYR A 186 19.04 3.95 -0.57
CA TYR A 186 18.77 3.32 -1.87
C TYR A 186 18.49 4.34 -2.99
N ARG A 187 18.58 5.64 -2.70
CA ARG A 187 18.31 6.69 -3.70
C ARG A 187 19.33 6.71 -4.86
N LYS A 188 20.58 6.31 -4.58
CA LYS A 188 21.70 6.35 -5.55
C LYS A 188 22.48 5.05 -5.63
N LYS A 189 22.06 4.05 -4.87
CA LYS A 189 22.74 2.77 -4.73
C LYS A 189 21.66 1.70 -4.75
N ASP A 190 21.81 0.73 -5.65
CA ASP A 190 20.90 -0.39 -5.68
C ASP A 190 21.10 -1.28 -4.44
N PRO A 191 20.06 -2.02 -4.02
CA PRO A 191 20.19 -3.02 -2.97
C PRO A 191 21.28 -4.05 -3.30
N GLY A 192 21.95 -4.55 -2.28
CA GLY A 192 23.10 -5.45 -2.40
C GLY A 192 22.74 -6.94 -2.47
N SER A 193 21.47 -7.30 -2.20
CA SER A 193 20.96 -8.67 -2.25
C SER A 193 19.47 -8.69 -2.59
N GLU A 194 18.95 -9.85 -2.99
CA GLU A 194 17.52 -10.05 -3.31
C GLU A 194 16.61 -9.74 -2.11
N GLU A 195 17.04 -10.10 -0.89
CA GLU A 195 16.29 -9.81 0.32
C GLU A 195 16.25 -8.30 0.64
N GLU A 196 17.31 -7.56 0.29
CA GLU A 196 17.34 -6.11 0.42
C GLU A 196 16.50 -5.42 -0.67
N GLU A 197 16.41 -6.01 -1.88
CA GLU A 197 15.46 -5.59 -2.92
C GLU A 197 14.02 -5.76 -2.45
N GLU A 198 13.70 -6.88 -1.83
CA GLU A 198 12.37 -7.13 -1.27
C GLU A 198 12.03 -6.15 -0.15
N LEU A 199 12.94 -5.90 0.79
CA LEU A 199 12.80 -4.87 1.83
C LEU A 199 12.43 -3.52 1.21
N VAL A 200 13.16 -3.09 0.18
CA VAL A 200 12.91 -1.81 -0.49
C VAL A 200 11.56 -1.83 -1.23
N GLY A 201 11.19 -2.95 -1.85
CA GLY A 201 9.88 -3.15 -2.48
C GLY A 201 8.73 -3.00 -1.48
N ASN A 202 8.87 -3.62 -0.30
CA ASN A 202 7.90 -3.54 0.79
C ASN A 202 7.75 -2.12 1.33
N LEU A 203 8.86 -1.40 1.55
CA LEU A 203 8.83 -0.01 2.02
C LEU A 203 8.27 0.98 0.99
N LYS A 204 8.39 0.67 -0.31
CA LYS A 204 7.74 1.43 -1.39
C LYS A 204 6.25 1.08 -1.53
N ALA A 205 5.75 0.09 -0.79
CA ALA A 205 4.42 -0.52 -0.97
C ALA A 205 4.17 -0.93 -2.43
N SER A 206 5.23 -1.37 -3.12
CA SER A 206 5.24 -1.59 -4.56
C SER A 206 5.74 -3.00 -4.87
N LYS A 207 4.89 -4.00 -4.64
CA LYS A 207 5.00 -5.26 -5.41
C LYS A 207 4.20 -5.02 -6.69
N VAL A 208 4.87 -4.85 -7.84
CA VAL A 208 4.43 -5.16 -9.23
C VAL A 208 5.32 -4.45 -10.30
N SER A 209 5.64 -5.20 -11.36
CA SER A 209 6.51 -4.98 -12.54
C SER A 209 6.47 -3.59 -13.23
N GLU A 210 7.65 -3.21 -13.77
CA GLU A 210 8.11 -1.83 -13.97
C GLU A 210 7.50 -1.04 -15.14
N LYS A 211 7.18 -1.62 -16.30
CA LYS A 211 6.93 -0.77 -17.49
C LYS A 211 5.48 -0.34 -17.74
N ALA A 212 4.51 -1.22 -17.51
CA ALA A 212 3.09 -0.86 -17.66
C ALA A 212 2.63 0.09 -16.54
N LYS A 213 3.16 -0.14 -15.33
CA LYS A 213 2.97 0.73 -14.16
C LYS A 213 3.59 2.11 -14.38
N GLU A 214 4.74 2.20 -15.05
CA GLU A 214 5.35 3.49 -15.41
C GLU A 214 4.45 4.35 -16.30
N GLU A 215 3.86 3.78 -17.36
CA GLU A 215 2.93 4.51 -18.25
C GLU A 215 1.68 4.95 -17.48
N GLU A 216 1.12 4.08 -16.64
CA GLU A 216 -0.03 4.38 -15.76
C GLU A 216 0.28 5.49 -14.75
N ASN A 217 1.41 5.40 -14.06
CA ASN A 217 1.87 6.37 -13.08
C ASN A 217 2.10 7.74 -13.74
N ALA A 218 2.79 7.76 -14.89
CA ALA A 218 3.04 8.98 -15.64
C ALA A 218 1.73 9.63 -16.12
N ALA A 219 0.81 8.85 -16.70
CA ALA A 219 -0.49 9.34 -17.14
C ALA A 219 -1.29 9.92 -15.95
N SER A 220 -1.29 9.23 -14.82
CA SER A 220 -1.98 9.66 -13.59
C SER A 220 -1.41 10.95 -13.01
N LEU A 221 -0.08 11.10 -12.99
CA LEU A 221 0.57 12.33 -12.53
C LEU A 221 0.23 13.51 -13.44
N VAL A 222 0.32 13.33 -14.77
CA VAL A 222 -0.01 14.38 -15.73
C VAL A 222 -1.49 14.75 -15.65
N ALA A 223 -2.39 13.76 -15.56
CA ALA A 223 -3.82 14.01 -15.37
C ALA A 223 -4.10 14.78 -14.08
N SER A 224 -3.43 14.41 -12.98
CA SER A 224 -3.53 15.13 -11.70
C SER A 224 -3.02 16.56 -11.82
N MET A 225 -1.90 16.79 -12.51
CA MET A 225 -1.40 18.14 -12.78
C MET A 225 -2.40 18.95 -13.61
N CYS A 226 -3.00 18.38 -14.64
CA CYS A 226 -4.04 19.03 -15.44
C CYS A 226 -5.29 19.38 -14.60
N ALA A 227 -5.68 18.52 -13.66
CA ALA A 227 -6.83 18.75 -12.79
C ALA A 227 -6.56 19.82 -11.71
N TRP A 228 -5.35 19.84 -11.13
CA TRP A 228 -5.08 20.57 -9.89
C TRP A 228 -4.16 21.79 -10.05
N VAL A 229 -3.30 21.86 -11.08
CA VAL A 229 -2.48 23.04 -11.33
C VAL A 229 -3.39 24.12 -11.91
N ARG A 230 -3.60 25.18 -11.14
CA ARG A 230 -4.45 26.33 -11.51
C ARG A 230 -3.60 27.49 -12.04
N GLU A 231 -4.23 28.42 -12.76
CA GLU A 231 -3.59 29.61 -13.34
C GLU A 231 -2.75 30.42 -12.34
N ASN A 232 -3.13 30.42 -11.05
CA ASN A 232 -2.43 31.14 -9.98
C ASN A 232 -1.33 30.30 -9.28
N ALA A 233 -0.92 29.16 -9.85
CA ALA A 233 0.10 28.30 -9.26
C ALA A 233 1.45 29.05 -9.13
N PRO A 234 2.20 28.85 -8.02
CA PRO A 234 3.52 29.45 -7.86
C PRO A 234 4.49 29.09 -9.00
N ALA A 235 5.49 29.95 -9.21
CA ALA A 235 6.53 29.77 -10.22
C ALA A 235 5.98 29.49 -11.64
N ASP A 236 4.86 30.13 -11.97
CA ASP A 236 4.14 30.03 -13.24
C ASP A 236 3.85 28.57 -13.63
N GLY A 237 3.54 27.74 -12.63
CA GLY A 237 3.39 26.29 -12.81
C GLY A 237 2.37 25.91 -13.88
N TYR A 238 1.28 26.69 -14.00
CA TYR A 238 0.26 26.50 -15.03
C TYR A 238 0.81 26.69 -16.44
N ASP A 239 1.44 27.83 -16.70
CA ASP A 239 1.98 28.13 -18.03
C ASP A 239 3.12 27.18 -18.40
N ARG A 240 3.96 26.83 -17.42
CA ARG A 240 5.07 25.87 -17.61
C ARG A 240 4.59 24.47 -17.95
N LEU A 241 3.52 23.99 -17.31
CA LEU A 241 2.90 22.70 -17.63
C LEU A 241 2.43 22.69 -19.09
N HIS A 242 1.69 23.71 -19.52
CA HIS A 242 1.16 23.75 -20.89
C HIS A 242 2.24 23.99 -21.94
N ALA A 243 3.27 24.77 -21.62
CA ALA A 243 4.41 24.98 -22.51
C ALA A 243 5.07 23.66 -22.92
N LYS A 244 5.15 22.68 -22.01
CA LYS A 244 5.71 21.35 -22.30
C LYS A 244 5.01 20.64 -23.47
N PHE A 245 3.71 20.84 -23.64
CA PHE A 245 2.92 20.26 -24.73
C PHE A 245 3.01 21.05 -26.05
N VAL A 246 3.64 22.23 -26.03
CA VAL A 246 3.87 23.06 -27.22
C VAL A 246 5.33 22.98 -27.70
N GLU A 247 6.27 22.64 -26.81
CA GLU A 247 7.68 22.41 -27.13
C GLU A 247 7.89 21.34 -28.22
N ASN A 248 8.99 21.46 -28.97
CA ASN A 248 9.45 20.47 -29.95
C ASN A 248 8.32 20.02 -30.90
N ASP A 249 7.66 20.98 -31.55
CA ASP A 249 6.57 20.73 -32.50
C ASP A 249 5.43 19.85 -31.95
N MET A 250 5.14 19.99 -30.65
CA MET A 250 4.09 19.23 -29.95
C MET A 250 4.32 17.72 -29.89
N GLU A 251 5.59 17.27 -29.87
CA GLU A 251 5.97 15.84 -29.77
C GLU A 251 5.23 15.07 -28.65
N LYS A 252 4.90 15.76 -27.54
CA LYS A 252 4.23 15.16 -26.38
C LYS A 252 2.75 14.95 -26.65
N VAL A 253 2.14 15.80 -27.48
CA VAL A 253 0.78 15.59 -27.97
C VAL A 253 0.76 14.41 -28.93
N ASP A 254 1.76 14.28 -29.81
CA ASP A 254 1.89 13.10 -30.66
C ASP A 254 1.98 11.82 -29.83
N ARG A 255 2.87 11.80 -28.82
CA ARG A 255 3.00 10.65 -27.92
C ARG A 255 1.72 10.36 -27.14
N LEU A 256 1.01 11.40 -26.69
CA LEU A 256 -0.25 11.25 -25.96
C LEU A 256 -1.34 10.63 -26.84
N VAL A 257 -1.44 11.05 -28.10
CA VAL A 257 -2.40 10.50 -29.06
C VAL A 257 -2.02 9.06 -29.45
N ASP A 258 -0.73 8.75 -29.62
CA ASP A 258 -0.26 7.36 -29.82
C ASP A 258 -0.68 6.45 -28.67
N LEU A 259 -0.51 6.93 -27.43
CA LEU A 259 -0.93 6.18 -26.25
C LEU A 259 -2.45 6.03 -26.18
N PHE A 260 -3.22 7.08 -26.51
CA PHE A 260 -4.68 6.99 -26.60
C PHE A 260 -5.08 5.90 -27.60
N ALA A 261 -4.54 5.91 -28.83
CA ALA A 261 -4.83 4.89 -29.85
C ALA A 261 -4.52 3.48 -29.35
N LYS A 262 -3.31 3.29 -28.80
CA LYS A 262 -2.83 2.01 -28.26
C LYS A 262 -3.78 1.44 -27.20
N TYR A 263 -4.15 2.26 -26.21
CA TYR A 263 -4.99 1.78 -25.10
C TYR A 263 -6.46 1.68 -25.48
N HIS A 264 -6.96 2.56 -26.36
CA HIS A 264 -8.33 2.49 -26.88
C HIS A 264 -8.56 1.17 -27.62
N GLU A 265 -7.70 0.84 -28.58
CA GLU A 265 -7.79 -0.42 -29.33
C GLU A 265 -7.69 -1.65 -28.41
N ARG A 266 -6.79 -1.61 -27.42
CA ARG A 266 -6.60 -2.71 -26.46
C ARG A 266 -7.84 -2.93 -25.58
N VAL A 267 -8.45 -1.85 -25.09
CA VAL A 267 -9.65 -1.91 -24.24
C VAL A 267 -10.87 -2.30 -25.06
N GLU A 268 -11.07 -1.76 -26.26
CA GLU A 268 -12.16 -2.18 -27.15
C GLU A 268 -12.09 -3.66 -27.46
N ARG A 269 -10.91 -4.17 -27.81
CA ARG A 269 -10.72 -5.60 -28.09
C ARG A 269 -11.05 -6.49 -26.88
N SER A 270 -10.70 -6.05 -25.67
CA SER A 270 -11.04 -6.79 -24.45
C SER A 270 -12.55 -6.83 -24.16
N GLY A 271 -13.32 -5.89 -24.72
CA GLY A 271 -14.77 -5.81 -24.51
C GLY A 271 -15.60 -6.49 -25.60
N LEU A 272 -14.98 -7.13 -26.59
CA LEU A 272 -15.61 -7.77 -27.76
C LEU A 272 -15.60 -9.31 -27.73
N ASP A 273 -15.14 -9.95 -26.65
CA ASP A 273 -15.19 -11.41 -26.56
C ASP A 273 -16.65 -11.89 -26.42
N GLU A 274 -17.20 -12.37 -27.53
CA GLU A 274 -18.60 -12.81 -27.70
C GLU A 274 -18.92 -14.15 -26.98
N GLU A 275 -17.91 -14.87 -26.47
CA GLU A 275 -18.12 -16.15 -25.76
C GLU A 275 -18.73 -15.99 -24.35
N GLU A 276 -18.94 -14.75 -23.90
CA GLU A 276 -19.32 -14.36 -22.55
C GLU A 276 -20.52 -13.38 -22.53
N GLU A 277 -21.52 -13.56 -23.41
CA GLU A 277 -22.75 -12.73 -23.41
C GLU A 277 -23.54 -12.78 -22.08
N ASP A 278 -23.29 -13.78 -21.24
CA ASP A 278 -23.86 -13.95 -19.89
C ASP A 278 -22.94 -13.46 -18.75
N GLU A 279 -21.80 -12.82 -19.06
CA GLU A 279 -20.88 -12.30 -18.03
C GLU A 279 -21.47 -11.05 -17.35
N ASP A 280 -21.29 -10.97 -16.02
CA ASP A 280 -21.72 -9.81 -15.24
C ASP A 280 -20.91 -8.54 -15.58
N GLU A 281 -21.52 -7.37 -15.34
CA GLU A 281 -20.92 -6.07 -15.64
C GLU A 281 -19.59 -5.83 -14.90
N ASP A 282 -19.45 -6.37 -13.69
CA ASP A 282 -18.25 -6.24 -12.86
C ASP A 282 -17.07 -6.99 -13.46
N SER A 283 -17.27 -8.22 -13.92
CA SER A 283 -16.24 -9.04 -14.55
C SER A 283 -15.80 -8.45 -15.89
N ARG A 284 -16.76 -7.95 -16.69
CA ARG A 284 -16.45 -7.20 -17.92
C ARG A 284 -15.63 -5.95 -17.63
N TYR A 285 -15.96 -5.21 -16.57
CA TYR A 285 -15.22 -4.02 -16.14
C TYR A 285 -13.80 -4.37 -15.68
N LEU A 286 -13.62 -5.43 -14.88
CA LEU A 286 -12.32 -5.94 -14.46
C LEU A 286 -11.44 -6.33 -15.64
N ARG A 287 -11.98 -7.03 -16.65
CA ARG A 287 -11.25 -7.36 -17.88
C ARG A 287 -10.77 -6.10 -18.62
N ARG A 288 -11.60 -5.07 -18.69
CA ARG A 288 -11.23 -3.78 -19.30
C ARG A 288 -10.17 -3.05 -18.47
N LEU A 289 -10.20 -3.14 -17.15
CA LEU A 289 -9.14 -2.61 -16.28
C LEU A 289 -7.80 -3.31 -16.53
N ASP A 290 -7.78 -4.64 -16.65
CA ASP A 290 -6.59 -5.41 -17.02
C ASP A 290 -6.06 -5.05 -18.42
N ALA A 291 -6.96 -4.66 -19.33
CA ALA A 291 -6.60 -4.11 -20.63
C ALA A 291 -6.05 -2.67 -20.58
N GLY A 292 -6.16 -1.99 -19.44
CA GLY A 292 -5.62 -0.65 -19.20
C GLY A 292 -6.65 0.47 -19.35
N LEU A 293 -7.93 0.20 -19.11
CA LEU A 293 -9.01 1.22 -19.12
C LEU A 293 -8.67 2.43 -18.26
N PHE A 294 -8.15 2.22 -17.04
CA PHE A 294 -7.76 3.33 -16.17
C PHE A 294 -6.73 4.26 -16.82
N VAL A 295 -5.71 3.70 -17.48
CA VAL A 295 -4.69 4.49 -18.20
C VAL A 295 -5.31 5.25 -19.36
N LEU A 296 -6.19 4.60 -20.13
CA LEU A 296 -6.94 5.23 -21.23
C LEU A 296 -7.72 6.44 -20.74
N GLU A 297 -8.45 6.30 -19.63
CA GLU A 297 -9.23 7.39 -19.06
C GLU A 297 -8.35 8.56 -18.57
N ARG A 298 -7.22 8.28 -17.92
CA ARG A 298 -6.26 9.32 -17.53
C ARG A 298 -5.73 10.08 -18.75
N ILE A 299 -5.39 9.36 -19.82
CA ILE A 299 -4.95 9.95 -21.09
C ILE A 299 -6.07 10.80 -21.71
N ALA A 300 -7.29 10.26 -21.79
CA ALA A 300 -8.47 10.95 -22.31
C ALA A 300 -8.70 12.28 -21.58
N PHE A 301 -8.60 12.27 -20.25
CA PHE A 301 -8.71 13.49 -19.45
C PHE A 301 -7.65 14.53 -19.82
N VAL A 302 -6.38 14.13 -19.97
CA VAL A 302 -5.30 15.03 -20.39
C VAL A 302 -5.58 15.59 -21.79
N VAL A 303 -6.00 14.76 -22.75
CA VAL A 303 -6.34 15.22 -24.11
C VAL A 303 -7.46 16.25 -24.07
N ALA A 304 -8.54 15.99 -23.34
CA ALA A 304 -9.66 16.93 -23.20
C ALA A 304 -9.24 18.24 -22.52
N HIS A 305 -8.39 18.17 -21.49
CA HIS A 305 -7.83 19.34 -20.83
C HIS A 305 -7.03 20.22 -21.82
N LEU A 306 -6.15 19.62 -22.63
CA LEU A 306 -5.35 20.35 -23.63
C LEU A 306 -6.25 20.97 -24.72
N CYS A 307 -7.28 20.25 -25.15
CA CYS A 307 -8.29 20.75 -26.09
C CYS A 307 -9.07 21.96 -25.54
N ARG A 308 -9.37 21.95 -24.23
CA ARG A 308 -9.99 23.08 -23.52
C ARG A 308 -9.02 24.25 -23.37
N PHE A 309 -7.76 23.98 -23.02
CA PHE A 309 -6.74 24.99 -22.76
C PHE A 309 -6.43 25.86 -23.98
N SER A 310 -6.24 25.25 -25.16
CA SER A 310 -5.80 25.99 -26.35
C SER A 310 -6.48 25.51 -27.62
N LYS A 311 -7.02 26.46 -28.38
CA LYS A 311 -7.56 26.20 -29.73
C LYS A 311 -6.51 25.59 -30.67
N LYS A 312 -5.23 25.96 -30.52
CA LYS A 312 -4.11 25.42 -31.30
C LYS A 312 -3.90 23.93 -31.00
N LEU A 313 -3.83 23.58 -29.71
CA LEU A 313 -3.69 22.19 -29.28
C LEU A 313 -4.90 21.36 -29.69
N ARG A 314 -6.12 21.90 -29.53
CA ARG A 314 -7.35 21.24 -29.98
C ARG A 314 -7.30 20.93 -31.48
N ALA A 315 -6.95 21.90 -32.31
CA ALA A 315 -6.85 21.69 -33.75
C ALA A 315 -5.80 20.62 -34.09
N TYR A 316 -4.65 20.63 -33.40
CA TYR A 316 -3.60 19.63 -33.58
C TYR A 316 -4.05 18.22 -33.18
N VAL A 317 -4.68 18.06 -32.00
CA VAL A 317 -5.25 16.79 -31.54
C VAL A 317 -6.23 16.22 -32.56
N MET A 318 -7.15 17.05 -33.09
CA MET A 318 -8.12 16.61 -34.09
C MET A 318 -7.46 16.09 -35.38
N VAL A 319 -6.39 16.77 -35.85
CA VAL A 319 -5.60 16.29 -36.98
C VAL A 319 -4.92 14.95 -36.64
N LYS A 320 -4.34 14.85 -35.45
CA LYS A 320 -3.61 13.66 -34.99
C LYS A 320 -4.51 12.45 -34.72
N PHE A 321 -5.75 12.67 -34.31
CA PHE A 321 -6.78 11.63 -34.19
C PHE A 321 -7.14 11.10 -35.57
N HIS A 322 -7.41 12.00 -36.53
CA HIS A 322 -7.69 11.63 -37.91
C HIS A 322 -6.52 10.86 -38.56
N GLU A 323 -5.27 11.28 -38.35
CA GLU A 323 -4.07 10.57 -38.86
C GLU A 323 -3.95 9.12 -38.34
N ARG A 324 -4.53 8.83 -37.17
CA ARG A 324 -4.51 7.51 -36.52
C ARG A 324 -5.84 6.77 -36.63
N SER A 325 -6.77 7.27 -37.46
CA SER A 325 -8.11 6.70 -37.63
C SER A 325 -8.92 6.58 -36.33
N ILE A 326 -8.69 7.49 -35.38
CA ILE A 326 -9.43 7.59 -34.13
C ILE A 326 -10.62 8.52 -34.36
N ASP A 327 -11.82 8.08 -33.99
CA ASP A 327 -12.98 8.94 -34.05
C ASP A 327 -12.97 9.97 -32.92
N ASN A 328 -13.44 11.20 -33.18
CA ASN A 328 -13.45 12.24 -32.16
C ASN A 328 -14.46 11.92 -31.05
N ASP A 329 -15.52 11.18 -31.38
CA ASP A 329 -16.54 10.77 -30.42
C ASP A 329 -16.01 9.70 -29.46
N SER A 330 -14.95 8.95 -29.83
CA SER A 330 -14.25 8.01 -28.95
C SER A 330 -13.75 8.69 -27.66
N LEU A 331 -13.20 9.90 -27.77
CA LEU A 331 -12.74 10.66 -26.60
C LEU A 331 -13.90 11.01 -25.67
N VAL A 332 -15.03 11.42 -26.25
CA VAL A 332 -16.23 11.79 -25.49
C VAL A 332 -16.83 10.57 -24.82
N SER A 333 -16.91 9.45 -25.53
CA SER A 333 -17.43 8.18 -25.00
C SER A 333 -16.66 7.71 -23.77
N VAL A 334 -15.33 7.68 -23.83
CA VAL A 334 -14.48 7.29 -22.69
C VAL A 334 -14.69 8.20 -21.49
N LEU A 335 -14.77 9.52 -21.71
CA LEU A 335 -14.96 10.48 -20.61
C LEU A 335 -16.35 10.44 -20.01
N GLN A 336 -17.38 10.20 -20.83
CA GLN A 336 -18.75 10.09 -20.36
C GLN A 336 -18.94 8.83 -19.52
N GLU A 337 -18.41 7.70 -19.97
CA GLU A 337 -18.46 6.44 -19.23
C GLU A 337 -17.77 6.56 -17.86
N GLN A 338 -16.58 7.16 -17.82
CA GLN A 338 -15.90 7.46 -16.56
C GLN A 338 -16.72 8.37 -15.64
N LEU A 339 -17.36 9.40 -16.20
CA LEU A 339 -18.19 10.32 -15.42
C LEU A 339 -19.40 9.60 -14.82
N ASP A 340 -20.07 8.75 -15.60
CA ASP A 340 -21.26 8.03 -15.17
C ASP A 340 -20.93 7.08 -13.99
N LEU A 341 -19.78 6.38 -14.05
CA LEU A 341 -19.27 5.55 -12.95
C LEU A 341 -18.98 6.37 -11.67
N LEU A 342 -18.34 7.53 -11.80
CA LEU A 342 -18.03 8.38 -10.65
C LEU A 342 -19.30 8.94 -9.99
N VAL A 343 -20.32 9.28 -10.79
CA VAL A 343 -21.61 9.77 -10.26
C VAL A 343 -22.34 8.66 -9.51
N ALA A 344 -22.36 7.43 -10.05
CA ALA A 344 -22.97 6.28 -9.38
C ALA A 344 -22.31 5.99 -8.01
N ASP A 345 -20.97 6.02 -7.94
CA ASP A 345 -20.23 5.78 -6.70
C ASP A 345 -20.49 6.86 -5.62
N ASP A 346 -20.64 8.13 -6.05
CA ASP A 346 -20.99 9.25 -5.17
C ASP A 346 -22.44 9.18 -4.64
N GLU A 347 -23.37 8.57 -5.40
CA GLU A 347 -24.75 8.34 -4.95
C GLU A 347 -24.81 7.22 -3.90
N VAL A 348 -24.09 6.11 -4.12
CA VAL A 348 -23.97 5.01 -3.14
C VAL A 348 -23.39 5.49 -1.81
N LYS A 349 -22.34 6.33 -1.83
CA LYS A 349 -21.73 6.90 -0.62
C LYS A 349 -22.60 7.88 0.15
N LYS A 350 -23.68 8.39 -0.44
CA LYS A 350 -24.65 9.28 0.24
C LYS A 350 -25.80 8.50 0.86
N GLU A 351 -26.06 7.28 0.40
CA GLU A 351 -27.15 6.43 0.86
C GLU A 351 -26.72 5.42 1.95
N GLY A 352 -25.43 5.10 2.05
CA GLY A 352 -24.83 4.35 3.17
C GLY A 352 -24.29 5.25 4.26
#